data_AF-A0A4Y1Z652-F1
#
_entry.id   AF-A0A4Y1Z652-F1
#
_cell.length_a   1.000
_cell.length_b   1.000
_cell.length_c   1.000
_cell.angle_alpha   90.00
_cell.angle_beta   90.00
_cell.angle_gamma   90.00
#
_symmetry.space_group_name_H-M   'P 1'
#
loop_
_entity.id
_entity.type
_entity.pdbx_description
1 polymer ?
#
loop_
_entity_poly.entity_id
_entity_poly.type
_entity_poly.pdbx_seq_one_letter_code
_entity_poly.pdbx_strand_id
1 'polypeptide(L)' 'MKVPDLLLSGNHEKIAEWRLKESLRRTYERRPDLLEGLSLTDQEEKWLRAWKKDADHR' A
#
# COMPACT_ATOMS: atom_id res chain seq x y z
N MET A 1 17.33 8.19 9.52
CA MET A 1 15.94 7.80 9.18
C MET A 1 15.00 8.50 10.13
N LYS A 2 14.07 9.34 9.64
CA LYS A 2 13.00 9.91 10.47
C LYS A 2 11.88 8.86 10.58
N VAL A 3 11.52 8.51 11.80
CA VAL A 3 10.34 7.66 12.06
C VAL A 3 9.09 8.49 11.74
N PRO A 4 8.14 8.00 10.94
CA PRO A 4 6.92 8.72 10.64
C PRO A 4 6.13 9.06 11.91
N ASP A 5 5.66 10.30 12.03
CA ASP A 5 4.84 10.77 13.15
C ASP A 5 3.58 9.92 13.37
N LEU A 6 3.10 9.26 12.31
CA LEU A 6 2.00 8.30 12.35
C LEU A 6 2.25 7.17 13.36
N LEU A 7 3.50 6.70 13.46
CA LEU A 7 3.90 5.64 14.40
C LEU A 7 4.05 6.14 15.84
N LEU A 8 4.20 7.46 16.04
CA LEU A 8 4.34 8.09 17.36
C LEU A 8 2.98 8.44 17.99
N SER A 9 1.93 8.51 17.17
CA SER A 9 0.58 8.92 17.60
C SER A 9 -0.24 7.86 18.33
N GLY A 10 0.27 6.63 18.48
CA GLY A 10 -0.43 5.53 19.18
C GLY A 10 -1.70 5.01 18.50
N ASN A 11 -2.00 5.50 17.29
CA ASN A 11 -3.23 5.18 16.58
C ASN A 11 -3.08 3.86 15.80
N HIS A 12 -3.30 2.74 16.49
CA HIS A 12 -3.05 1.39 15.99
C HIS A 12 -3.74 1.09 14.65
N GLU A 13 -4.95 1.62 14.43
CA GLU A 13 -5.69 1.45 13.17
C GLU A 13 -4.95 2.09 11.98
N LYS A 14 -4.49 3.34 12.14
CA LYS A 14 -3.73 4.02 11.09
C LYS A 14 -2.39 3.35 10.81
N ILE A 15 -1.77 2.79 11.85
CA ILE A 15 -0.52 2.05 11.71
C ILE A 15 -0.75 0.76 10.93
N ALA A 16 -1.83 0.03 11.23
CA ALA A 16 -2.20 -1.18 10.51
C ALA A 16 -2.51 -0.88 9.04
N GLU A 17 -3.29 0.17 8.77
CA GLU A 17 -3.60 0.63 7.42
C GLU A 17 -2.32 1.00 6.65
N TRP A 18 -1.43 1.78 7.27
CA TRP A 18 -0.16 2.17 6.66
C TRP A 18 0.74 0.97 6.36
N ARG A 19 0.82 0.00 7.28
CA ARG A 19 1.61 -1.23 7.06
C ARG A 19 1.05 -2.07 5.92
N LEU A 20 -0.27 -2.22 5.86
CA LEU A 20 -0.94 -2.94 4.77
C LEU A 20 -0.65 -2.25 3.43
N LYS A 21 -0.85 -0.93 3.39
CA LYS A 21 -0.59 -0.12 2.20
C LYS A 21 0.86 -0.18 1.75
N GLU A 22 1.83 -0.06 2.64
CA GLU A 22 3.25 -0.19 2.26
C GLU A 22 3.62 -1.60 1.81
N SER A 23 3.05 -2.64 2.42
CA SER A 23 3.24 -4.02 1.99
C SER A 23 2.75 -4.21 0.55
N LEU A 24 1.51 -3.79 0.27
CA LEU A 24 0.92 -3.82 -1.06
C LEU A 24 1.72 -3.01 -2.08
N ARG A 25 2.19 -1.81 -1.71
CA ARG A 25 3.00 -0.99 -2.63
C ARG A 25 4.28 -1.71 -3.03
N ARG A 26 5.01 -2.28 -2.06
CA ARG A 26 6.26 -3.02 -2.33
C ARG A 26 6.01 -4.24 -3.19
N THR A 27 4.92 -4.97 -2.95
CA THR A 27 4.52 -6.10 -3.79
C THR A 27 4.22 -5.62 -5.19
N TYR A 28 3.46 -4.54 -5.36
CA TYR A 28 3.16 -3.95 -6.66
C TYR A 28 4.42 -3.51 -7.42
N GLU A 29 5.37 -2.85 -6.75
CA GLU A 29 6.61 -2.35 -7.36
C GLU A 29 7.59 -3.46 -7.75
N ARG A 30 7.63 -4.58 -6.99
CA ARG A 30 8.65 -5.63 -7.17
C ARG A 30 8.13 -6.92 -7.80
N ARG A 31 6.90 -7.29 -7.50
CA ARG A 31 6.24 -8.56 -7.85
C ARG A 31 4.75 -8.35 -8.08
N PRO A 32 4.36 -7.54 -9.10
CA PRO A 32 2.96 -7.28 -9.40
C PRO A 32 2.18 -8.56 -9.77
N ASP A 33 2.90 -9.60 -10.24
CA ASP A 33 2.36 -10.93 -10.53
C ASP A 33 1.66 -11.58 -9.33
N LEU A 34 2.17 -11.36 -8.12
CA LEU A 34 1.57 -11.92 -6.89
C LEU A 34 0.22 -11.30 -6.56
N LEU A 35 -0.09 -10.12 -7.09
CA LEU A 35 -1.34 -9.42 -6.85
C LEU A 35 -2.47 -9.91 -7.76
N GLU A 36 -2.14 -10.50 -8.93
CA GLU A 36 -3.14 -10.94 -9.89
C GLU A 36 -3.96 -12.15 -9.41
N GLY A 37 -3.41 -12.94 -8.47
CA GLY A 37 -4.07 -14.11 -7.88
C GLY A 37 -4.67 -13.89 -6.49
N LEU A 38 -4.61 -12.66 -5.96
CA LEU A 38 -5.11 -12.35 -4.62
C LEU A 38 -6.52 -11.75 -4.69
N SER A 39 -7.40 -12.21 -3.80
CA SER A 39 -8.70 -11.57 -3.56
C SER A 39 -8.49 -10.31 -2.71
N LEU A 40 -8.24 -9.20 -3.38
CA LEU A 40 -8.08 -7.90 -2.76
C LEU A 40 -9.44 -7.32 -2.35
N THR A 41 -9.46 -6.59 -1.25
CA THR A 41 -10.61 -5.79 -0.84
C THR A 41 -10.74 -4.54 -1.73
N ASP A 42 -11.93 -3.93 -1.76
CA ASP A 42 -12.20 -2.69 -2.52
C ASP A 42 -11.19 -1.58 -2.20
N GLN A 43 -10.76 -1.50 -0.94
CA GLN A 43 -9.83 -0.48 -0.48
C GLN A 43 -8.41 -0.71 -1.02
N GLU A 44 -7.96 -1.96 -1.07
CA GLU A 44 -6.65 -2.34 -1.59
C GLU A 44 -6.59 -2.18 -3.11
N GLU A 45 -7.66 -2.59 -3.81
CA GLU A 45 -7.77 -2.39 -5.25
C GLU A 45 -7.74 -0.90 -5.61
N LYS A 46 -8.40 -0.05 -4.81
CA LYS A 46 -8.37 1.41 -4.98
C LYS A 46 -6.94 1.97 -4.85
N TRP A 47 -6.15 1.49 -3.89
CA TRP A 47 -4.75 1.90 -3.76
C TRP A 47 -3.91 1.44 -4.95
N LEU A 48 -4.06 0.19 -5.40
CA LEU A 48 -3.33 -0.33 -6.55
C LEU A 48 -3.68 0.43 -7.83
N ARG A 49 -4.96 0.73 -8.07
CA ARG A 49 -5.39 1.55 -9.22
C ARG A 49 -4.76 2.95 -9.18
N ALA A 50 -4.67 3.55 -8.00
CA ALA A 50 -4.01 4.85 -7.84
C ALA A 50 -2.52 4.79 -8.19
N TRP A 51 -1.80 3.76 -7.74
CA TRP A 51 -0.38 3.59 -8.07
C TRP A 51 -0.14 3.21 -9.53
N LYS A 52 -1.01 2.38 -10.13
CA LYS A 52 -0.97 2.07 -11.57
C LYS A 52 -1.07 3.33 -12.43
N LYS A 53 -1.95 4.27 -12.05
CA LYS A 53 -2.07 5.56 -12.74
C LYS A 53 -0.82 6.44 -12.58
N ASP A 54 -0.24 6.47 -11.39
CA ASP A 54 0.97 7.29 -11.12
C ASP A 54 2.19 6.76 -11.89
N ALA A 55 2.31 5.44 -12.00
CA ALA A 55 3.38 4.77 -12.75
C ALA A 55 3.28 4.97 -14.27
N ASP A 56 2.06 5.06 -14.82
CA ASP A 56 1.81 5.30 -16.25
C ASP A 56 2.10 6.76 -16.66
N HIS A 57 2.10 7.69 -15.70
CA HIS A 57 2.35 9.11 -15.92
C HIS A 57 3.80 9.55 -15.66
N ARG A 58 4.71 8.62 -15.34
CA ARG A 58 6.15 8.89 -15.10
C ARG A 58 7.02 8.27 -16.18
#